data_AF-A0A8X6HQD4-F1
#
_entry.id   AF-A0A8X6HQD4-F1
#
_cell.length_a   1.000
_cell.length_b   1.000
_cell.length_c   1.000
_cell.angle_alpha   90.00
_cell.angle_beta   90.00
_cell.angle_gamma   90.00
#
_symmetry.space_group_name_H-M   'P 1'
#
loop_
_entity.id
_entity.type
_entity.pdbx_description
1 polymer ?
#
loop_
_entity_poly.entity_id
_entity_poly.type
_entity_poly.pdbx_seq_one_letter_code
_entity_poly.pdbx_strand_id
1 'polypeptide(L)'
;MTMEEILTCQSKKAELLASRLQQWNLLLPGINITEYRTREKNLLHFFEKKEHVVTCIDINVLMNSMNISYDPNNWRLFIDTSKLSFKAVLLHNCNLLPSFPLDIPFT
;
A
#
# COMPACT_ATOMS: atom_id res chain seq x y z
N MET A 1 4.12 15.39 11.28
CA MET A 1 2.98 14.75 10.60
C MET A 1 3.52 13.64 9.69
N THR A 2 3.25 12.37 9.99
CA THR A 2 3.76 11.22 9.20
C THR A 2 2.92 11.04 7.92
N MET A 3 3.46 10.37 6.89
CA MET A 3 2.72 10.15 5.63
C MET A 3 1.42 9.36 5.89
N GLU A 4 1.44 8.48 6.90
CA GLU A 4 0.29 7.74 7.41
C GLU A 4 -0.83 8.66 7.91
N GLU A 5 -0.50 9.72 8.66
CA GLU A 5 -1.49 10.66 9.19
C GLU A 5 -2.17 11.43 8.06
N ILE A 6 -1.43 11.80 7.00
CA ILE A 6 -2.00 12.50 5.85
C ILE A 6 -2.91 11.57 5.04
N LEU A 7 -2.46 10.34 4.79
CA LEU A 7 -3.18 9.34 3.99
C LEU A 7 -4.47 8.88 4.67
N THR A 8 -4.37 8.51 5.95
CA THR A 8 -5.52 8.13 6.78
C THR A 8 -6.53 9.28 6.89
N CYS A 9 -6.06 10.52 6.90
CA CYS A 9 -6.91 11.70 7.05
C CYS A 9 -7.71 12.02 5.78
N GLN A 10 -7.12 11.93 4.58
CA GLN A 10 -7.86 12.20 3.33
C GLN A 10 -8.93 11.15 3.07
N SER A 11 -8.60 9.87 3.29
CA SER A 11 -9.54 8.79 3.05
C SER A 11 -10.73 8.79 4.02
N LYS A 12 -10.46 8.95 5.33
CA LYS A 12 -11.52 9.06 6.35
C LYS A 12 -12.46 10.24 6.12
N LYS A 13 -11.94 11.36 5.60
CA LYS A 13 -12.76 12.53 5.25
C LYS A 13 -13.71 12.23 4.09
N ALA A 14 -13.25 11.49 3.09
CA ALA A 14 -14.06 11.09 1.95
C ALA A 14 -15.17 10.09 2.37
N GLU A 15 -14.83 9.10 3.20
CA GLU A 15 -15.82 8.17 3.79
C GLU A 15 -16.88 8.90 4.60
N LEU A 16 -16.45 9.81 5.50
CA LEU A 16 -17.34 10.57 6.35
C LEU A 16 -18.29 11.43 5.51
N LEU A 17 -17.78 12.08 4.45
CA LEU A 17 -18.59 12.85 3.52
C LEU A 17 -19.64 11.96 2.83
N ALA A 18 -19.23 10.81 2.29
CA ALA A 18 -20.14 9.88 1.64
C ALA A 18 -21.24 9.39 2.59
N SER A 19 -20.88 9.06 3.83
CA SER A 19 -21.83 8.67 4.89
C SER A 19 -22.84 9.78 5.20
N ARG A 20 -22.42 11.06 5.23
CA ARG A 20 -23.33 12.20 5.40
C ARG A 20 -24.26 12.40 4.19
N LEU A 21 -23.76 12.25 2.98
CA LEU A 21 -24.58 12.33 1.76
C LEU A 21 -25.64 11.23 1.73
N GLN A 22 -25.31 10.03 2.21
CA GLN A 22 -26.28 8.95 2.39
C GLN A 22 -27.35 9.30 3.42
N GLN A 23 -26.96 9.83 4.58
CA GLN A 23 -27.90 10.29 5.62
C GLN A 23 -28.84 11.40 5.11
N TRP A 24 -28.37 12.25 4.21
CA TRP A 24 -29.18 13.30 3.60
C TRP A 24 -30.01 12.84 2.40
N ASN A 25 -30.00 11.54 2.05
CA ASN A 25 -30.67 10.98 0.86
C ASN A 25 -30.26 11.68 -0.45
N LEU A 26 -29.02 12.14 -0.55
CA LEU A 26 -28.49 12.80 -1.75
C LEU A 26 -27.82 11.80 -2.72
N LEU A 27 -27.81 10.51 -2.38
CA LEU A 27 -27.28 9.44 -3.22
C LEU A 27 -28.42 8.68 -3.92
N LEU A 28 -28.15 8.23 -5.13
CA LEU A 28 -29.07 7.34 -5.85
C LEU A 28 -29.25 6.02 -5.08
N PRO A 29 -30.47 5.45 -5.05
CA PRO A 29 -30.71 4.15 -4.45
C PRO A 29 -29.88 3.07 -5.18
N GLY A 30 -29.17 2.25 -4.40
CA GLY A 30 -28.28 1.21 -4.91
C GLY A 30 -26.79 1.58 -4.96
N ILE A 31 -26.40 2.80 -4.55
CA ILE A 31 -24.99 3.16 -4.38
C ILE A 31 -24.46 2.53 -3.08
N ASN A 32 -23.41 1.73 -3.22
CA ASN A 32 -22.65 1.18 -2.09
C ASN A 32 -21.49 2.10 -1.73
N ILE A 33 -21.42 2.52 -0.46
CA ILE A 33 -20.26 3.21 0.08
C ILE A 33 -19.30 2.14 0.57
N THR A 34 -18.09 2.11 0.01
CA THR A 34 -17.03 1.20 0.45
C THR A 34 -16.11 1.91 1.43
N GLU A 35 -15.80 1.23 2.52
CA GLU A 35 -14.78 1.69 3.47
C GLU A 35 -13.37 1.51 2.89
N TYR A 36 -12.48 2.38 3.35
CA TYR A 36 -11.06 2.37 3.13
C TYR A 36 -10.47 1.14 3.78
N ARG A 37 -9.75 0.38 2.95
CA ARG A 37 -9.34 -0.96 3.30
C ARG A 37 -8.11 -0.89 4.19
N THR A 38 -8.18 -1.54 5.34
CA THR A 38 -7.11 -1.51 6.37
C THR A 38 -6.06 -2.60 6.17
N ARG A 39 -6.03 -3.24 4.99
CA ARG A 39 -5.15 -4.36 4.66
C ARG A 39 -3.67 -3.98 4.69
N GLU A 40 -3.38 -2.70 4.44
CA GLU A 40 -2.07 -2.07 4.60
C GLU A 40 -1.53 -2.13 6.03
N LYS A 41 -2.39 -2.16 7.07
CA LYS A 41 -1.96 -2.15 8.48
C LYS A 41 -1.05 -3.33 8.81
N ASN A 42 -1.33 -4.48 8.19
CA ASN A 42 -0.53 -5.68 8.37
C ASN A 42 0.81 -5.62 7.64
N LEU A 43 1.09 -4.59 6.85
CA LEU A 43 2.37 -4.43 6.17
C LEU A 43 3.17 -3.24 6.70
N LEU A 44 2.50 -2.27 7.35
CA LEU A 44 3.14 -1.11 7.97
C LEU A 44 4.26 -1.51 8.96
N HIS A 45 4.12 -2.65 9.65
CA HIS A 45 5.13 -3.11 10.60
C HIS A 45 6.48 -3.50 9.95
N PHE A 46 6.52 -3.68 8.63
CA PHE A 46 7.76 -3.91 7.88
C PHE A 46 8.44 -2.62 7.43
N PHE A 47 7.81 -1.46 7.62
CA PHE A 47 8.32 -0.18 7.17
C PHE A 47 8.56 0.76 8.34
N GLU A 48 9.73 1.40 8.34
CA GLU A 48 10.08 2.42 9.31
C GLU A 48 10.25 3.75 8.58
N LYS A 49 9.66 4.82 9.13
CA LYS A 49 9.88 6.17 8.62
C LYS A 49 11.07 6.79 9.36
N LYS A 50 12.17 7.01 8.63
CA LYS A 50 13.33 7.78 9.11
C LYS A 50 13.30 9.17 8.48
N GLU A 51 13.03 10.18 9.31
CA GLU A 51 12.91 11.58 8.90
C GLU A 51 11.89 11.80 7.77
N HIS A 52 12.35 11.86 6.52
CA HIS A 52 11.56 12.08 5.31
C HIS A 52 11.51 10.86 4.38
N VAL A 53 12.22 9.79 4.72
CA VAL A 53 12.32 8.56 3.91
C VAL A 53 11.63 7.42 4.64
N VAL A 54 10.86 6.63 3.90
CA VAL A 54 10.29 5.37 4.40
C VAL A 54 11.21 4.24 3.93
N THR A 55 11.75 3.48 4.87
CA THR A 55 12.66 2.37 4.61
C THR A 55 11.99 1.06 5.00
N CYS A 56 12.14 0.03 4.16
CA CYS A 56 11.79 -1.34 4.55
C CYS A 56 12.82 -1.84 5.57
N ILE A 57 12.35 -2.36 6.71
CA ILE A 57 13.20 -2.84 7.81
C ILE A 57 13.86 -4.17 7.42
N ASP A 58 13.08 -5.12 6.89
CA ASP A 58 13.55 -6.44 6.48
C ASP A 58 12.80 -6.94 5.23
N ILE A 59 13.53 -7.05 4.12
CA ILE A 59 12.99 -7.53 2.84
C ILE A 59 12.64 -9.02 2.92
N ASN A 60 13.42 -9.84 3.64
CA ASN A 60 13.17 -11.28 3.71
C ASN A 60 11.86 -11.57 4.42
N VAL A 61 11.58 -10.87 5.52
CA VAL A 61 10.33 -11.04 6.27
C VAL A 61 9.13 -10.54 5.45
N LEU A 62 9.30 -9.42 4.75
CA LEU A 62 8.28 -8.91 3.81
C LEU A 62 7.96 -9.94 2.72
N MET A 63 8.97 -10.54 2.09
CA MET A 63 8.79 -11.54 1.03
C MET A 63 8.15 -12.83 1.54
N ASN A 64 8.55 -13.29 2.73
CA ASN A 64 7.93 -14.44 3.39
C ASN A 64 6.45 -14.17 3.71
N SER A 65 6.10 -12.96 4.15
CA SER A 65 4.71 -12.57 4.43
C SER A 65 3.81 -12.63 3.19
N MET A 66 4.41 -12.44 2.01
CA MET A 66 3.75 -12.52 0.71
C MET A 66 3.87 -13.91 0.05
N ASN A 67 4.51 -14.88 0.71
CA ASN A 67 4.84 -16.21 0.15
C ASN A 67 5.64 -16.14 -1.16
N ILE A 68 6.57 -15.18 -1.26
CA ILE A 68 7.41 -14.98 -2.45
C ILE A 68 8.82 -15.50 -2.15
N SER A 69 9.32 -16.39 -3.00
CA SER A 69 10.72 -16.84 -2.94
C SER A 69 11.64 -15.72 -3.41
N TYR A 70 12.40 -15.13 -2.48
CA TYR A 70 13.31 -14.02 -2.75
C TYR A 70 14.76 -14.44 -2.49
N ASP A 71 15.63 -14.21 -3.48
CA ASP A 71 17.08 -14.34 -3.34
C ASP A 71 17.74 -12.97 -3.56
N PRO A 72 18.35 -12.35 -2.54
CA PRO A 72 18.95 -11.02 -2.64
C PRO A 72 20.12 -10.95 -3.64
N ASN A 73 20.77 -12.08 -3.96
CA ASN A 73 21.84 -12.10 -4.95
C ASN A 73 21.32 -12.02 -6.38
N ASN A 74 20.07 -12.39 -6.60
CA ASN A 74 19.44 -12.44 -7.91
C ASN A 74 18.38 -11.37 -8.11
N TRP A 75 17.82 -10.80 -7.04
CA TRP A 75 16.69 -9.89 -7.11
C TRP A 75 16.94 -8.56 -6.38
N ARG A 76 16.59 -7.46 -7.07
CA ARG A 76 16.57 -6.12 -6.49
C ARG A 76 15.14 -5.64 -6.35
N LEU A 77 14.77 -5.25 -5.13
CA LEU A 77 13.48 -4.65 -4.84
C LEU A 77 13.54 -3.14 -5.10
N PHE A 78 12.69 -2.66 -6.00
CA PHE A 78 12.45 -1.25 -6.21
C PHE A 78 11.10 -0.89 -5.61
N ILE A 79 11.08 0.10 -4.72
CA ILE A 79 9.86 0.57 -4.07
C ILE A 79 9.58 1.98 -4.57
N ASP A 80 8.43 2.15 -5.22
CA ASP A 80 7.84 3.45 -5.46
C ASP A 80 6.81 3.71 -4.36
N THR A 81 7.22 4.50 -3.36
CA THR A 81 6.30 4.94 -2.32
C THR A 81 5.48 6.10 -2.85
N SER A 82 4.30 5.82 -3.41
CA SER A 82 3.33 6.86 -3.71
C SER A 82 2.46 7.14 -2.48
N LYS A 83 1.92 8.37 -2.37
CA LYS A 83 1.03 8.74 -1.25
C LYS A 83 -0.18 7.81 -1.10
N LEU A 84 -0.62 7.15 -2.18
CA LEU A 84 -1.87 6.38 -2.24
C LEU A 84 -1.65 4.87 -2.38
N SER A 85 -0.42 4.44 -2.69
CA SER A 85 -0.14 3.02 -2.94
C SER A 85 1.30 2.60 -2.71
N PHE A 86 1.46 1.43 -2.07
CA PHE A 86 2.71 0.69 -2.08
C PHE A 86 2.82 -0.01 -3.43
N LYS A 87 3.66 0.54 -4.30
CA LYS A 87 4.02 -0.10 -5.56
C LYS A 87 5.47 -0.52 -5.45
N ALA A 88 5.72 -1.80 -5.62
CA ALA A 88 7.08 -2.29 -5.70
C ALA A 88 7.26 -3.17 -6.93
N VAL A 89 8.48 -3.27 -7.41
CA VAL A 89 8.85 -4.12 -8.54
C VAL A 89 10.11 -4.87 -8.16
N LEU A 90 10.07 -6.19 -8.32
CA LEU A 90 11.22 -7.05 -8.23
C LEU A 90 11.87 -7.15 -9.61
N LEU A 91 13.14 -6.75 -9.69
CA LEU A 91 13.95 -6.85 -10.90
C LEU A 91 15.00 -7.94 -10.72
N HIS A 92 15.09 -8.84 -11.70
CA HIS A 92 16.12 -9.85 -11.72
C HIS A 92 17.44 -9.26 -12.23
N ASN A 93 18.54 -9.59 -11.55
CA ASN A 93 19.88 -9.20 -11.96
C ASN A 93 20.15 -9.74 -13.38
N CYS A 94 20.80 -8.93 -14.22
CA CYS A 94 21.04 -9.25 -15.64
C CYS A 94 19.77 -9.40 -16.51
N ASN A 95 18.58 -9.02 -16.04
CA ASN A 95 17.32 -9.11 -16.81
C ASN A 95 17.03 -10.51 -17.39
N LEU A 96 17.55 -11.58 -16.76
CA LEU A 96 17.32 -12.95 -17.22
C LEU A 96 15.86 -13.41 -17.02
N LEU A 97 15.19 -12.86 -16.01
CA LEU A 97 13.78 -13.11 -15.72
C LEU A 97 12.97 -11.82 -15.86
N PRO A 98 11.66 -11.92 -16.18
CA PRO A 98 10.79 -10.77 -16.26
C PRO A 98 10.69 -10.05 -14.91
N SER A 99 10.43 -8.75 -14.97
CA SER A 99 10.11 -7.97 -13.77
C SER A 99 8.83 -8.51 -13.13
N PHE A 100 8.85 -8.63 -11.80
CA PHE A 100 7.70 -9.10 -11.04
C PHE A 100 7.09 -7.90 -10.29
N PRO A 101 5.94 -7.37 -10.74
CA PRO A 101 5.27 -6.29 -10.05
C PRO A 101 4.69 -6.81 -8.73
N LEU A 102 5.13 -6.19 -7.65
CA LEU A 102 4.51 -6.27 -6.33
C LEU A 102 3.53 -5.12 -6.22
N ASP A 103 2.45 -5.22 -6.99
CA ASP A 103 1.28 -4.40 -6.76
C ASP A 103 0.47 -5.07 -5.66
N ILE A 104 0.41 -4.43 -4.51
CA ILE A 104 -0.59 -4.74 -3.51
C ILE A 104 -1.76 -3.82 -3.86
N PRO A 105 -2.73 -4.27 -4.68
CA PRO A 105 -3.93 -3.47 -4.88
C PRO A 105 -4.55 -3.27 -3.50
N PHE A 106 -4.96 -2.03 -3.22
CA PHE A 106 -5.90 -1.67 -2.16
C PHE A 106 -7.27 -2.27 -2.51
N THR A 107 -7.29 -3.59 -2.64
CA THR A 107 -8.43 -4.45 -2.38
C THR A 107 -8.42 -4.77 -0.89
#